data_AF-A0A817EQX0-F1
#
_entry.id   AF-A0A817EQX0-F1
#
_cell.length_a   1.000
_cell.length_b   1.000
_cell.length_c   1.000
_cell.angle_alpha   90.00
_cell.angle_beta   90.00
_cell.angle_gamma   90.00
#
_symmetry.space_group_name_H-M   'P 1'
#
loop_
_entity.id
_entity.type
_entity.pdbx_description
1 polymer ?
#
loop_
_entity_poly.entity_id
_entity_poly.type
_entity_poly.pdbx_seq_one_letter_code
_entity_poly.pdbx_strand_id
1 'polypeptide(L)'
;MNTFVLLPYIITVFLCTSSRETSAQQSCPPGTYNTNIGSNSPQACAKCPVGSYNQYSGRISCTTCIWGYYCDTVGATDPKPCPIGTYNPTTRSVSSQACLKCPVGSYNQYIGRFSCTPCIWGHFCDNVGTIHPKPCPLGTYNPSTGSMSSHACLKCNVGSYNQYTGQPSCTTCIWGYFCDTVGATHPKPCPIGTYNPNTGAISSQGCVKCPVGSYNSYIGQSSCRTCISGYYCNSVGVTDPKPCPVGTYNPNPGSLSSLGCTKCPVGSYNSYTGQISCRTCILGCYCDTVGANNPKPCAGGTYNPNIGSNSSRACVKCPVGWYNPYTGQISCRTCISGYYCDVVGATDPKPCPLGTQNPNRGSSSSQACVKCPIGWYNPYTGQISCRTCISGYYCDVVGATDPKPCPLGTYNPNRGSNSSQACVKCPVGSYNKNTGAFSCTTCMRGHFCDTQGATGPKPCPAGTYNPKVDSTSSHACIKCPVGSYNKNTGASSCTTCIRGHFCDTPGATGSKPCPAGTYNRKVRSTSSRACIKCPVGWYNRLPGQSSCLKCPTGRSCV
;
A
#
# COMPACT_ATOMS: atom_id res chain seq x y z
N MET A 1 -17.82 -49.88 -37.06
CA MET A 1 -17.57 -51.05 -36.19
C MET A 1 -16.99 -52.15 -37.08
N ASN A 2 -15.93 -52.82 -36.66
CA ASN A 2 -15.34 -53.94 -37.41
C ASN A 2 -15.74 -55.26 -36.77
N THR A 3 -16.36 -56.17 -37.52
CA THR A 3 -16.46 -57.58 -37.15
C THR A 3 -16.57 -58.45 -38.41
N PHE A 4 -15.94 -59.63 -38.37
CA PHE A 4 -15.98 -60.63 -39.44
C PHE A 4 -17.24 -61.52 -39.37
N VAL A 5 -17.64 -62.07 -40.52
CA VAL A 5 -18.27 -63.41 -40.64
C VAL A 5 -17.63 -64.12 -41.85
N LEU A 6 -17.55 -65.45 -41.81
CA LEU A 6 -16.77 -66.30 -42.74
C LEU A 6 -17.66 -67.29 -43.52
N LEU A 7 -17.38 -67.42 -44.84
CA LEU A 7 -17.49 -68.64 -45.66
C LEU A 7 -18.92 -69.26 -45.87
N PRO A 8 -19.19 -70.14 -46.89
CA PRO A 8 -18.40 -71.34 -47.27
C PRO A 8 -18.24 -71.72 -48.78
N TYR A 9 -17.10 -72.40 -49.08
CA TYR A 9 -16.84 -73.49 -50.08
C TYR A 9 -17.33 -73.35 -51.56
N ILE A 10 -16.95 -74.11 -52.61
CA ILE A 10 -16.13 -75.31 -52.96
C ILE A 10 -15.78 -75.23 -54.50
N ILE A 11 -14.88 -75.91 -55.24
CA ILE A 11 -13.77 -76.92 -55.17
C ILE A 11 -12.83 -76.59 -56.40
N THR A 12 -11.49 -76.65 -56.38
CA THR A 12 -10.53 -77.75 -56.77
C THR A 12 -10.73 -78.32 -58.21
N VAL A 13 -9.76 -78.69 -59.08
CA VAL A 13 -8.51 -79.53 -59.03
C VAL A 13 -7.59 -79.09 -60.22
N PHE A 14 -6.28 -78.75 -60.09
CA PHE A 14 -5.01 -79.54 -60.09
C PHE A 14 -4.76 -80.46 -61.34
N LEU A 15 -3.54 -80.77 -61.84
CA LEU A 15 -2.13 -80.51 -61.44
C LEU A 15 -1.15 -80.52 -62.67
N CYS A 16 0.16 -80.84 -62.50
CA CYS A 16 1.25 -80.88 -63.51
C CYS A 16 1.44 -82.28 -64.19
N THR A 17 2.32 -82.57 -65.17
CA THR A 17 3.82 -82.48 -65.20
C THR A 17 4.48 -82.58 -66.60
N SER A 18 5.67 -81.95 -66.77
CA SER A 18 6.84 -82.33 -67.63
C SER A 18 6.62 -82.90 -69.06
N SER A 19 7.15 -82.32 -70.16
CA SER A 19 8.57 -82.03 -70.39
C SER A 19 8.87 -81.32 -71.74
N ARG A 20 10.01 -80.59 -71.79
CA ARG A 20 10.77 -80.04 -72.94
C ARG A 20 10.15 -78.97 -73.89
N GLU A 21 11.06 -78.12 -74.36
CA GLU A 21 10.98 -77.10 -75.44
C GLU A 21 9.89 -76.01 -75.38
N THR A 22 10.17 -75.03 -74.51
CA THR A 22 9.91 -73.58 -74.69
C THR A 22 8.58 -73.16 -75.31
N SER A 23 7.58 -72.94 -74.46
CA SER A 23 6.51 -71.97 -74.71
C SER A 23 6.15 -71.26 -73.41
N ALA A 24 6.84 -70.15 -73.12
CA ALA A 24 6.48 -69.28 -72.00
C ALA A 24 5.15 -68.58 -72.33
N GLN A 25 4.13 -68.78 -71.49
CA GLN A 25 2.78 -68.28 -71.73
C GLN A 25 2.72 -66.74 -71.63
N GLN A 26 2.96 -66.05 -72.74
CA GLN A 26 2.84 -64.60 -72.82
C GLN A 26 1.36 -64.17 -72.87
N SER A 27 0.82 -63.85 -71.69
CA SER A 27 -0.46 -63.20 -71.52
C SER A 27 -0.54 -61.86 -72.27
N CYS A 28 -1.63 -61.65 -73.02
CA CYS A 28 -1.94 -60.37 -73.66
C CYS A 28 -1.81 -59.19 -72.66
N PRO A 29 -1.12 -58.09 -73.00
CA PRO A 29 -0.95 -56.96 -72.08
C PRO A 29 -2.27 -56.21 -71.80
N PRO A 30 -2.34 -55.39 -70.73
CA PRO A 30 -3.43 -54.44 -70.51
C PRO A 30 -3.74 -53.61 -71.76
N GLY A 31 -5.02 -53.29 -71.96
CA GLY A 31 -5.53 -52.67 -73.19
C GLY A 31 -5.75 -53.66 -74.35
N THR A 32 -5.41 -54.94 -74.20
CA THR A 32 -5.63 -55.97 -75.23
C THR A 32 -6.33 -57.22 -74.68
N TYR A 33 -6.88 -58.05 -75.57
CA TYR A 33 -7.54 -59.32 -75.27
C TYR A 33 -7.33 -60.34 -76.40
N ASN A 34 -7.54 -61.64 -76.13
CA ASN A 34 -7.61 -62.67 -77.18
C ASN A 34 -8.64 -63.73 -76.82
N THR A 35 -9.56 -64.03 -77.73
CA THR A 35 -10.62 -65.05 -77.59
C THR A 35 -10.20 -66.42 -78.11
N ASN A 36 -9.07 -66.54 -78.81
CA ASN A 36 -8.67 -67.75 -79.52
C ASN A 36 -7.82 -68.67 -78.63
N ILE A 37 -8.15 -69.97 -78.63
CA ILE A 37 -7.36 -71.00 -77.96
C ILE A 37 -6.22 -71.42 -78.90
N GLY A 38 -4.99 -71.50 -78.37
CA GLY A 38 -3.82 -71.99 -79.13
C GLY A 38 -3.06 -70.95 -79.96
N SER A 39 -3.28 -69.64 -79.77
CA SER A 39 -2.49 -68.61 -80.46
C SER A 39 -1.00 -68.66 -80.07
N ASN A 40 -0.12 -68.59 -81.06
CA ASN A 40 1.33 -68.78 -80.94
C ASN A 40 2.16 -67.47 -80.96
N SER A 41 1.53 -66.29 -80.90
CA SER A 41 2.21 -64.98 -80.90
C SER A 41 1.43 -63.92 -80.12
N PRO A 42 2.08 -63.03 -79.35
CA PRO A 42 1.43 -61.87 -78.71
C PRO A 42 0.76 -60.91 -79.71
N GLN A 43 1.11 -60.97 -81.00
CA GLN A 43 0.47 -60.18 -82.05
C GLN A 43 -0.98 -60.60 -82.32
N ALA A 44 -1.42 -61.76 -81.82
CA ALA A 44 -2.82 -62.20 -81.87
C ALA A 44 -3.73 -61.48 -80.84
N CYS A 45 -3.18 -60.65 -79.96
CA CYS A 45 -3.94 -59.89 -78.97
C CYS A 45 -4.60 -58.65 -79.60
N ALA A 46 -5.92 -58.69 -79.79
CA ALA A 46 -6.71 -57.56 -80.27
C ALA A 46 -6.74 -56.43 -79.23
N LYS A 47 -6.59 -55.17 -79.67
CA LYS A 47 -6.78 -54.00 -78.80
C LYS A 47 -8.26 -53.83 -78.42
N CYS A 48 -8.53 -53.39 -77.20
CA CYS A 48 -9.89 -53.05 -76.78
C CYS A 48 -10.46 -51.93 -77.68
N PRO A 49 -11.64 -52.10 -78.31
CA PRO A 49 -12.29 -51.04 -79.05
C PRO A 49 -12.72 -49.90 -78.10
N VAL A 50 -12.89 -48.69 -78.64
CA VAL A 50 -13.42 -47.54 -77.90
C VAL A 50 -14.75 -47.88 -77.21
N GLY A 51 -14.98 -47.29 -76.03
CA GLY A 51 -16.07 -47.69 -75.13
C GLY A 51 -15.81 -49.00 -74.36
N SER A 52 -14.62 -49.61 -74.50
CA SER A 52 -14.15 -50.71 -73.65
C SER A 52 -12.69 -50.53 -73.22
N TYR A 53 -12.30 -51.18 -72.13
CA TYR A 53 -10.97 -51.10 -71.54
C TYR A 53 -10.52 -52.44 -70.96
N ASN A 54 -9.23 -52.58 -70.67
CA ASN A 54 -8.72 -53.71 -69.89
C ASN A 54 -7.50 -53.35 -69.03
N GLN A 55 -7.66 -53.37 -67.70
CA GLN A 55 -6.60 -53.11 -66.72
C GLN A 55 -5.61 -54.28 -66.55
N TYR A 56 -5.97 -55.50 -66.94
CA TYR A 56 -5.28 -56.73 -66.50
C TYR A 56 -4.74 -57.55 -67.68
N SER A 57 -3.58 -58.17 -67.52
CA SER A 57 -3.06 -59.07 -68.55
C SER A 57 -3.84 -60.39 -68.66
N GLY A 58 -3.77 -61.04 -69.82
CA GLY A 58 -4.28 -62.40 -70.04
C GLY A 58 -5.81 -62.54 -70.13
N ARG A 59 -6.53 -61.44 -70.38
CA ARG A 59 -7.99 -61.43 -70.44
C ARG A 59 -8.52 -61.86 -71.82
N ILE A 60 -9.61 -62.63 -71.81
CA ILE A 60 -10.30 -63.10 -73.03
C ILE A 60 -11.33 -62.10 -73.59
N SER A 61 -11.58 -60.99 -72.89
CA SER A 61 -12.49 -59.93 -73.31
C SER A 61 -12.20 -58.61 -72.57
N CYS A 62 -12.55 -57.49 -73.20
CA CYS A 62 -12.47 -56.16 -72.59
C CYS A 62 -13.73 -55.80 -71.80
N THR A 63 -13.55 -55.11 -70.68
CA THR A 63 -14.65 -54.61 -69.85
C THR A 63 -15.27 -53.38 -70.53
N THR A 64 -16.59 -53.30 -70.64
CA THR A 64 -17.26 -52.10 -71.16
C THR A 64 -17.15 -50.94 -70.20
N CYS A 65 -16.85 -49.74 -70.69
CA CYS A 65 -16.69 -48.57 -69.83
C CYS A 65 -18.06 -48.17 -69.26
N ILE A 66 -18.16 -48.21 -67.93
CA ILE A 66 -19.43 -48.08 -67.21
C ILE A 66 -19.89 -46.62 -67.11
N TRP A 67 -21.12 -46.44 -66.64
CA TRP A 67 -21.69 -45.13 -66.36
C TRP A 67 -20.75 -44.27 -65.48
N GLY A 68 -20.69 -42.97 -65.77
CA GLY A 68 -19.75 -42.02 -65.17
C GLY A 68 -18.36 -41.99 -65.79
N TYR A 69 -18.03 -42.91 -66.70
CA TYR A 69 -16.72 -43.02 -67.35
C TYR A 69 -16.84 -43.09 -68.88
N TYR A 70 -15.73 -42.88 -69.59
CA TYR A 70 -15.63 -43.03 -71.04
C TYR A 70 -14.27 -43.57 -71.46
N CYS A 71 -14.18 -44.12 -72.67
CA CYS A 71 -12.95 -44.69 -73.24
C CYS A 71 -12.81 -44.29 -74.70
N ASP A 72 -11.99 -43.26 -74.92
CA ASP A 72 -11.74 -42.56 -76.17
C ASP A 72 -10.56 -43.10 -76.99
N THR A 73 -9.74 -43.99 -76.39
CA THR A 73 -8.56 -44.58 -77.04
C THR A 73 -8.77 -46.06 -77.35
N VAL A 74 -8.34 -46.47 -78.55
CA VAL A 74 -8.25 -47.90 -78.91
C VAL A 74 -7.10 -48.54 -78.13
N GLY A 75 -7.43 -49.53 -77.31
CA GLY A 75 -6.51 -50.15 -76.36
C GLY A 75 -6.46 -49.48 -74.99
N ALA A 76 -7.54 -48.82 -74.55
CA ALA A 76 -7.62 -48.21 -73.22
C ALA A 76 -7.30 -49.23 -72.11
N THR A 77 -6.35 -48.87 -71.24
CA THR A 77 -5.99 -49.67 -70.06
C THR A 77 -6.91 -49.37 -68.87
N ASP A 78 -7.37 -48.14 -68.74
CA ASP A 78 -8.17 -47.63 -67.62
C ASP A 78 -9.28 -46.71 -68.16
N PRO A 79 -10.50 -46.70 -67.58
CA PRO A 79 -11.59 -45.88 -68.10
C PRO A 79 -11.50 -44.46 -67.53
N LYS A 80 -11.63 -43.43 -68.37
CA LYS A 80 -11.51 -42.03 -67.94
C LYS A 80 -12.79 -41.59 -67.20
N PRO A 81 -12.70 -41.12 -65.96
CA PRO A 81 -13.87 -40.60 -65.25
C PRO A 81 -14.33 -39.26 -65.85
N CYS A 82 -15.63 -39.03 -65.88
CA CYS A 82 -16.18 -37.71 -66.14
C CYS A 82 -15.78 -36.71 -65.03
N PRO A 83 -15.41 -35.47 -65.37
CA PRO A 83 -14.98 -34.46 -64.40
C PRO A 83 -16.12 -33.96 -63.50
N ILE A 84 -15.77 -33.27 -62.42
CA ILE A 84 -16.75 -32.59 -61.54
C ILE A 84 -17.63 -31.63 -62.35
N GLY A 85 -18.88 -31.46 -61.91
CA GLY A 85 -19.91 -30.72 -62.64
C GLY A 85 -20.49 -31.46 -63.86
N THR A 86 -20.02 -32.67 -64.16
CA THR A 86 -20.55 -33.52 -65.24
C THR A 86 -20.94 -34.92 -64.75
N TYR A 87 -21.73 -35.64 -65.54
CA TYR A 87 -22.13 -37.01 -65.32
C TYR A 87 -22.26 -37.75 -66.66
N ASN A 88 -22.18 -39.08 -66.66
CA ASN A 88 -22.48 -39.89 -67.84
C ASN A 88 -23.45 -41.04 -67.45
N PRO A 89 -24.72 -41.02 -67.86
CA PRO A 89 -25.66 -42.10 -67.54
C PRO A 89 -25.45 -43.35 -68.41
N THR A 90 -24.62 -43.27 -69.46
CA THR A 90 -24.54 -44.24 -70.55
C THR A 90 -23.30 -45.14 -70.43
N THR A 91 -23.48 -46.44 -70.69
CA THR A 91 -22.38 -47.41 -70.76
C THR A 91 -21.82 -47.49 -72.19
N ARG A 92 -20.57 -48.00 -72.33
CA ARG A 92 -19.80 -48.02 -73.59
C ARG A 92 -19.51 -46.63 -74.20
N SER A 93 -19.53 -45.57 -73.41
CA SER A 93 -19.26 -44.21 -73.89
C SER A 93 -17.85 -44.07 -74.48
N VAL A 94 -17.80 -43.63 -75.75
CA VAL A 94 -16.58 -43.62 -76.58
C VAL A 94 -15.83 -42.28 -76.58
N SER A 95 -16.31 -41.24 -75.87
CA SER A 95 -15.65 -39.93 -75.84
C SER A 95 -16.11 -39.05 -74.68
N SER A 96 -15.35 -38.01 -74.38
CA SER A 96 -15.62 -37.05 -73.30
C SER A 96 -16.90 -36.24 -73.47
N GLN A 97 -17.43 -36.11 -74.69
CA GLN A 97 -18.75 -35.50 -74.94
C GLN A 97 -19.91 -36.27 -74.30
N ALA A 98 -19.71 -37.54 -73.89
CA ALA A 98 -20.70 -38.28 -73.10
C ALA A 98 -20.81 -37.79 -71.64
N CYS A 99 -19.86 -36.95 -71.17
CA CYS A 99 -19.92 -36.31 -69.87
C CYS A 99 -20.82 -35.07 -69.92
N LEU A 100 -22.13 -35.30 -69.81
CA LEU A 100 -23.17 -34.28 -69.77
C LEU A 100 -22.96 -33.35 -68.56
N LYS A 101 -23.06 -32.03 -68.73
CA LYS A 101 -23.04 -31.10 -67.60
C LYS A 101 -24.30 -31.27 -66.74
N CYS A 102 -24.16 -31.14 -65.41
CA CYS A 102 -25.30 -31.16 -64.51
C CYS A 102 -26.32 -30.06 -64.87
N PRO A 103 -27.61 -30.37 -65.06
CA PRO A 103 -28.62 -29.34 -65.27
C PRO A 103 -28.77 -28.45 -64.03
N VAL A 104 -29.34 -27.25 -64.23
CA VAL A 104 -29.76 -26.36 -63.13
C VAL A 104 -30.64 -27.10 -62.13
N GLY A 105 -30.54 -26.73 -60.86
CA GLY A 105 -31.15 -27.48 -59.76
C GLY A 105 -30.39 -28.74 -59.34
N SER A 106 -29.29 -29.11 -60.01
CA SER A 106 -28.43 -30.25 -59.63
C SER A 106 -26.95 -29.88 -59.59
N TYR A 107 -26.13 -30.71 -58.94
CA TYR A 107 -24.69 -30.52 -58.84
C TYR A 107 -23.92 -31.84 -58.86
N ASN A 108 -22.61 -31.75 -59.11
CA ASN A 108 -21.70 -32.87 -58.87
C ASN A 108 -20.30 -32.40 -58.43
N GLN A 109 -19.91 -32.76 -57.20
CA GLN A 109 -18.60 -32.47 -56.60
C GLN A 109 -17.58 -33.64 -56.73
N TYR A 110 -17.94 -34.74 -57.40
CA TYR A 110 -17.12 -35.95 -57.50
C TYR A 110 -16.88 -36.34 -58.96
N ILE A 111 -15.68 -36.81 -59.29
CA ILE A 111 -15.42 -37.42 -60.60
C ILE A 111 -16.16 -38.77 -60.74
N GLY A 112 -16.43 -39.21 -61.97
CA GLY A 112 -16.92 -40.57 -62.23
C GLY A 112 -18.41 -40.84 -61.92
N ARG A 113 -19.26 -39.82 -61.83
CA ARG A 113 -20.69 -40.00 -61.48
C ARG A 113 -21.57 -40.40 -62.67
N PHE A 114 -22.50 -41.32 -62.42
CA PHE A 114 -23.57 -41.70 -63.35
C PHE A 114 -24.79 -40.77 -63.36
N SER A 115 -24.91 -39.89 -62.35
CA SER A 115 -25.99 -38.91 -62.21
C SER A 115 -25.53 -37.73 -61.34
N CYS A 116 -26.15 -36.56 -61.51
CA CYS A 116 -25.94 -35.42 -60.64
C CYS A 116 -26.89 -35.48 -59.43
N THR A 117 -26.41 -35.03 -58.27
CA THR A 117 -27.23 -34.94 -57.05
C THR A 117 -28.15 -33.71 -57.16
N PRO A 118 -29.46 -33.80 -56.83
CA PRO A 118 -30.30 -32.62 -56.70
C PRO A 118 -29.71 -31.64 -55.67
N CYS A 119 -29.89 -30.35 -55.89
CA CYS A 119 -29.45 -29.33 -54.93
C CYS A 119 -30.10 -29.60 -53.56
N ILE A 120 -29.30 -29.55 -52.49
CA ILE A 120 -29.80 -29.81 -51.14
C ILE A 120 -30.61 -28.63 -50.60
N TRP A 121 -31.42 -28.90 -49.58
CA TRP A 121 -32.11 -27.88 -48.79
C TRP A 121 -31.15 -26.77 -48.31
N GLY A 122 -31.67 -25.56 -48.18
CA GLY A 122 -30.94 -24.34 -47.87
C GLY A 122 -30.02 -23.81 -48.98
N HIS A 123 -29.94 -24.49 -50.14
CA HIS A 123 -29.03 -24.14 -51.22
C HIS A 123 -29.79 -24.03 -52.57
N PHE A 124 -29.10 -23.53 -53.60
CA PHE A 124 -29.58 -23.53 -54.99
C PHE A 124 -28.44 -23.81 -55.99
N CYS A 125 -28.79 -24.29 -57.18
CA CYS A 125 -27.87 -24.51 -58.31
C CYS A 125 -28.40 -23.76 -59.54
N ASP A 126 -27.93 -22.52 -59.72
CA ASP A 126 -28.34 -21.62 -60.81
C ASP A 126 -27.58 -21.83 -62.13
N ASN A 127 -26.45 -22.51 -62.10
CA ASN A 127 -25.56 -22.70 -63.25
C ASN A 127 -25.58 -24.15 -63.76
N VAL A 128 -25.58 -24.32 -65.08
CA VAL A 128 -25.32 -25.61 -65.73
C VAL A 128 -23.88 -26.02 -65.47
N GLY A 129 -23.69 -27.22 -64.92
CA GLY A 129 -22.39 -27.74 -64.50
C GLY A 129 -21.96 -27.33 -63.10
N THR A 130 -22.89 -26.97 -62.21
CA THR A 130 -22.59 -26.61 -60.82
C THR A 130 -21.78 -27.72 -60.10
N ILE A 131 -20.62 -27.35 -59.54
CA ILE A 131 -19.76 -28.27 -58.78
C ILE A 131 -20.13 -28.32 -57.30
N HIS A 132 -20.47 -27.18 -56.69
CA HIS A 132 -20.88 -27.03 -55.28
C HIS A 132 -22.17 -26.21 -55.21
N PRO A 133 -23.20 -26.61 -54.42
CA PRO A 133 -24.41 -25.82 -54.23
C PRO A 133 -24.13 -24.44 -53.65
N LYS A 134 -24.82 -23.40 -54.14
CA LYS A 134 -24.74 -22.05 -53.56
C LYS A 134 -25.65 -21.98 -52.32
N PRO A 135 -25.14 -21.65 -51.13
CA PRO A 135 -25.97 -21.52 -49.94
C PRO A 135 -26.85 -20.27 -50.01
N CYS A 136 -28.07 -20.36 -49.48
CA CYS A 136 -28.91 -19.18 -49.27
C CYS A 136 -28.26 -18.22 -48.25
N PRO A 137 -28.39 -16.89 -48.45
CA PRO A 137 -27.78 -15.87 -47.59
C PRO A 137 -28.44 -15.78 -46.21
N LEU A 138 -27.80 -15.05 -45.29
CA LEU A 138 -28.32 -14.78 -43.95
C LEU A 138 -29.73 -14.16 -44.00
N GLY A 139 -30.57 -14.49 -43.02
CA GLY A 139 -31.98 -14.08 -42.99
C GLY A 139 -32.88 -14.76 -44.03
N THR A 140 -32.36 -15.72 -44.79
CA THR A 140 -33.15 -16.52 -45.75
C THR A 140 -32.95 -18.02 -45.53
N TYR A 141 -33.88 -18.83 -46.03
CA TYR A 141 -33.87 -20.29 -45.96
C TYR A 141 -34.42 -20.87 -47.27
N ASN A 142 -34.15 -22.15 -47.54
CA ASN A 142 -34.81 -22.88 -48.62
C ASN A 142 -35.25 -24.27 -48.15
N PRO A 143 -36.55 -24.57 -48.01
CA PRO A 143 -37.01 -25.89 -47.58
C PRO A 143 -36.94 -26.95 -48.70
N SER A 144 -36.75 -26.53 -49.94
CA SER A 144 -36.86 -27.38 -51.14
C SER A 144 -35.52 -27.89 -51.64
N THR A 145 -35.49 -29.15 -52.06
CA THR A 145 -34.39 -29.70 -52.87
C THR A 145 -34.58 -29.35 -54.35
N GLY A 146 -33.53 -29.55 -55.16
CA GLY A 146 -33.59 -29.33 -56.62
C GLY A 146 -33.66 -27.86 -57.07
N SER A 147 -33.46 -26.90 -56.17
CA SER A 147 -33.77 -25.49 -56.44
C SER A 147 -32.82 -24.82 -57.45
N MET A 148 -33.41 -24.18 -58.46
CA MET A 148 -32.72 -23.71 -59.67
C MET A 148 -32.28 -22.23 -59.65
N SER A 149 -32.61 -21.45 -58.61
CA SER A 149 -32.13 -20.06 -58.49
C SER A 149 -32.22 -19.54 -57.05
N SER A 150 -31.58 -18.39 -56.80
CA SER A 150 -31.64 -17.65 -55.53
C SER A 150 -33.05 -17.22 -55.11
N HIS A 151 -34.04 -17.19 -56.02
CA HIS A 151 -35.44 -16.89 -55.68
C HIS A 151 -36.08 -17.99 -54.81
N ALA A 152 -35.48 -19.18 -54.72
CA ALA A 152 -35.89 -20.22 -53.76
C ALA A 152 -35.46 -19.90 -52.31
N CYS A 153 -34.59 -18.91 -52.09
CA CYS A 153 -34.20 -18.45 -50.76
C CYS A 153 -35.25 -17.51 -50.17
N LEU A 154 -36.26 -18.10 -49.52
CA LEU A 154 -37.35 -17.41 -48.83
C LEU A 154 -36.80 -16.62 -47.63
N LYS A 155 -37.27 -15.38 -47.41
CA LYS A 155 -36.89 -14.60 -46.22
C LYS A 155 -37.56 -15.17 -44.96
N CYS A 156 -36.86 -15.11 -43.82
CA CYS A 156 -37.47 -15.40 -42.53
C CYS A 156 -38.60 -14.42 -42.24
N ASN A 157 -39.77 -14.92 -41.81
CA ASN A 157 -40.87 -14.06 -41.36
C ASN A 157 -40.59 -13.50 -39.97
N VAL A 158 -41.29 -12.42 -39.60
CA VAL A 158 -41.24 -11.87 -38.23
C VAL A 158 -41.54 -12.96 -37.18
N GLY A 159 -40.87 -12.86 -36.03
CA GLY A 159 -40.83 -13.94 -35.03
C GLY A 159 -39.85 -15.09 -35.35
N SER A 160 -39.16 -15.05 -36.50
CA SER A 160 -38.08 -15.98 -36.87
C SER A 160 -36.86 -15.26 -37.43
N TYR A 161 -35.69 -15.91 -37.38
CA TYR A 161 -34.42 -15.38 -37.86
C TYR A 161 -33.54 -16.49 -38.47
N ASN A 162 -32.51 -16.11 -39.21
CA ASN A 162 -31.44 -17.02 -39.58
C ASN A 162 -30.06 -16.35 -39.59
N GLN A 163 -29.19 -16.80 -38.67
CA GLN A 163 -27.82 -16.31 -38.48
C GLN A 163 -26.73 -17.08 -39.27
N TYR A 164 -27.11 -18.12 -40.01
CA TYR A 164 -26.19 -18.95 -40.79
C TYR A 164 -26.59 -18.99 -42.27
N THR A 165 -25.63 -19.17 -43.17
CA THR A 165 -25.96 -19.44 -44.58
C THR A 165 -26.40 -20.88 -44.76
N GLY A 166 -27.07 -21.20 -45.87
CA GLY A 166 -27.31 -22.59 -46.27
C GLY A 166 -28.38 -23.35 -45.49
N GLN A 167 -29.28 -22.67 -44.76
CA GLN A 167 -30.21 -23.32 -43.83
C GLN A 167 -31.53 -23.80 -44.47
N PRO A 168 -32.07 -24.96 -44.05
CA PRO A 168 -33.33 -25.51 -44.56
C PRO A 168 -34.58 -24.81 -44.00
N SER A 169 -34.45 -24.07 -42.89
CA SER A 169 -35.53 -23.36 -42.18
C SER A 169 -34.96 -22.18 -41.38
N CYS A 170 -35.84 -21.29 -40.90
CA CYS A 170 -35.49 -20.24 -39.95
C CYS A 170 -35.76 -20.68 -38.50
N THR A 171 -34.93 -20.22 -37.57
CA THR A 171 -35.09 -20.46 -36.13
C THR A 171 -36.11 -19.48 -35.56
N THR A 172 -37.04 -19.94 -34.72
CA THR A 172 -37.97 -19.05 -34.02
C THR A 172 -37.25 -18.28 -32.92
N CYS A 173 -37.63 -17.01 -32.72
CA CYS A 173 -36.94 -16.13 -31.80
C CYS A 173 -37.31 -16.51 -30.36
N ILE A 174 -36.31 -16.92 -29.57
CA ILE A 174 -36.52 -17.55 -28.26
C ILE A 174 -37.01 -16.57 -27.19
N TRP A 175 -37.41 -17.11 -26.04
CA TRP A 175 -37.74 -16.34 -24.84
C TRP A 175 -36.69 -15.28 -24.53
N GLY A 176 -37.13 -14.09 -24.11
CA GLY A 176 -36.31 -12.91 -23.88
C GLY A 176 -35.91 -12.15 -25.13
N TYR A 177 -36.24 -12.63 -26.34
CA TYR A 177 -35.93 -11.98 -27.61
C TYR A 177 -37.19 -11.79 -28.47
N PHE A 178 -37.07 -10.98 -29.52
CA PHE A 178 -38.08 -10.76 -30.55
C PHE A 178 -37.42 -10.53 -31.92
N CYS A 179 -38.20 -10.67 -33.00
CA CYS A 179 -37.76 -10.44 -34.38
C CYS A 179 -38.83 -9.66 -35.16
N ASP A 180 -38.57 -8.37 -35.35
CA ASP A 180 -39.48 -7.37 -35.91
C ASP A 180 -39.26 -7.08 -37.40
N THR A 181 -38.24 -7.68 -38.03
CA THR A 181 -37.93 -7.51 -39.45
C THR A 181 -38.07 -8.81 -40.24
N VAL A 182 -38.68 -8.72 -41.42
CA VAL A 182 -38.64 -9.81 -42.41
C VAL A 182 -37.21 -9.93 -42.94
N GLY A 183 -36.64 -11.12 -42.86
CA GLY A 183 -35.24 -11.39 -43.15
C GLY A 183 -34.28 -11.12 -41.98
N ALA A 184 -34.76 -11.16 -40.73
CA ALA A 184 -33.91 -11.01 -39.55
C ALA A 184 -32.72 -12.00 -39.56
N THR A 185 -31.50 -11.48 -39.41
CA THR A 185 -30.29 -12.30 -39.31
C THR A 185 -29.98 -12.71 -37.88
N HIS A 186 -30.38 -11.89 -36.90
CA HIS A 186 -30.16 -12.12 -35.47
C HIS A 186 -31.40 -11.69 -34.68
N PRO A 187 -31.70 -12.32 -33.52
CA PRO A 187 -32.83 -11.96 -32.70
C PRO A 187 -32.49 -10.74 -31.82
N LYS A 188 -33.44 -9.80 -31.68
CA LYS A 188 -33.26 -8.61 -30.83
C LYS A 188 -33.62 -8.94 -29.37
N PRO A 189 -32.75 -8.67 -28.39
CA PRO A 189 -33.06 -8.91 -26.99
C PRO A 189 -34.08 -7.90 -26.47
N CYS A 190 -34.95 -8.34 -25.56
CA CYS A 190 -35.78 -7.44 -24.77
C CYS A 190 -34.91 -6.51 -23.89
N PRO A 191 -35.27 -5.22 -23.75
CA PRO A 191 -34.52 -4.26 -22.95
C PRO A 191 -34.62 -4.54 -21.44
N ILE A 192 -33.72 -3.95 -20.67
CA ILE A 192 -33.75 -3.95 -19.19
C ILE A 192 -35.13 -3.47 -18.67
N GLY A 193 -35.55 -4.01 -17.53
CA GLY A 193 -36.89 -3.78 -16.97
C GLY A 193 -38.03 -4.52 -17.70
N THR A 194 -37.73 -5.27 -18.77
CA THR A 194 -38.71 -6.10 -19.49
C THR A 194 -38.25 -7.54 -19.63
N TYR A 195 -39.18 -8.44 -19.93
CA TYR A 195 -38.91 -9.86 -20.21
C TYR A 195 -39.89 -10.38 -21.28
N ASN A 196 -39.56 -11.47 -21.94
CA ASN A 196 -40.50 -12.19 -22.80
C ASN A 196 -40.47 -13.69 -22.45
N PRO A 197 -41.53 -14.27 -21.86
CA PRO A 197 -41.56 -15.71 -21.54
C PRO A 197 -41.81 -16.61 -22.76
N ASN A 198 -42.26 -16.03 -23.88
CA ASN A 198 -42.77 -16.75 -25.05
C ASN A 198 -41.73 -16.81 -26.18
N THR A 199 -41.83 -17.83 -27.04
CA THR A 199 -41.09 -17.88 -28.31
C THR A 199 -41.88 -17.19 -29.43
N GLY A 200 -41.21 -16.85 -30.54
CA GLY A 200 -41.84 -16.32 -31.75
C GLY A 200 -42.27 -14.85 -31.70
N ALA A 201 -41.82 -14.05 -30.72
CA ALA A 201 -42.26 -12.67 -30.57
C ALA A 201 -41.91 -11.81 -31.80
N ILE A 202 -42.93 -11.17 -32.38
CA ILE A 202 -42.84 -10.43 -33.65
C ILE A 202 -42.50 -8.94 -33.50
N SER A 203 -42.40 -8.42 -32.27
CA SER A 203 -42.03 -7.03 -31.99
C SER A 203 -41.61 -6.83 -30.53
N SER A 204 -41.08 -5.65 -30.23
CA SER A 204 -40.76 -5.21 -28.85
C SER A 204 -41.98 -5.16 -27.91
N GLN A 205 -43.21 -5.18 -28.43
CA GLN A 205 -44.43 -5.30 -27.60
C GLN A 205 -44.56 -6.68 -26.94
N GLY A 206 -43.82 -7.69 -27.42
CA GLY A 206 -43.68 -8.97 -26.71
C GLY A 206 -42.82 -8.90 -25.44
N CYS A 207 -42.10 -7.78 -25.22
CA CYS A 207 -41.28 -7.55 -24.04
C CYS A 207 -42.11 -6.91 -22.92
N VAL A 208 -42.74 -7.74 -22.10
CA VAL A 208 -43.60 -7.34 -20.97
C VAL A 208 -42.75 -6.69 -19.88
N LYS A 209 -43.20 -5.57 -19.31
CA LYS A 209 -42.53 -4.92 -18.16
C LYS A 209 -42.58 -5.81 -16.92
N CYS A 210 -41.51 -5.84 -16.14
CA CYS A 210 -41.50 -6.54 -14.85
C CYS A 210 -42.65 -6.07 -13.93
N PRO A 211 -43.45 -6.96 -13.32
CA PRO A 211 -44.46 -6.56 -12.35
C PRO A 211 -43.82 -5.97 -11.07
N VAL A 212 -44.61 -5.20 -10.31
CA VAL A 212 -44.23 -4.65 -9.00
C VAL A 212 -43.74 -5.78 -8.08
N GLY A 213 -42.69 -5.53 -7.29
CA GLY A 213 -42.02 -6.59 -6.51
C GLY A 213 -41.00 -7.44 -7.30
N SER A 214 -40.79 -7.14 -8.59
CA SER A 214 -39.77 -7.77 -9.43
C SER A 214 -38.98 -6.76 -10.25
N TYR A 215 -37.83 -7.18 -10.79
CA TYR A 215 -36.92 -6.34 -11.56
C TYR A 215 -36.16 -7.14 -12.63
N ASN A 216 -35.56 -6.42 -13.58
CA ASN A 216 -34.60 -6.99 -14.51
C ASN A 216 -33.51 -5.97 -14.89
N SER A 217 -32.26 -6.24 -14.48
CA SER A 217 -31.08 -5.42 -14.78
C SER A 217 -30.34 -5.81 -16.08
N TYR A 218 -30.78 -6.85 -16.78
CA TYR A 218 -30.09 -7.42 -17.95
C TYR A 218 -30.98 -7.43 -19.20
N ILE A 219 -30.38 -7.32 -20.38
CA ILE A 219 -31.11 -7.53 -21.63
C ILE A 219 -31.41 -9.03 -21.84
N GLY A 220 -32.39 -9.35 -22.69
CA GLY A 220 -32.59 -10.71 -23.19
C GLY A 220 -33.22 -11.71 -22.20
N GLN A 221 -33.84 -11.27 -21.11
CA GLN A 221 -34.35 -12.18 -20.07
C GLN A 221 -35.72 -12.78 -20.38
N SER A 222 -35.90 -14.06 -20.03
CA SER A 222 -37.17 -14.80 -20.14
C SER A 222 -38.08 -14.66 -18.92
N SER A 223 -37.60 -14.07 -17.83
CA SER A 223 -38.34 -13.79 -16.60
C SER A 223 -37.71 -12.64 -15.83
N CYS A 224 -38.49 -11.97 -14.98
CA CYS A 224 -37.97 -10.99 -14.03
C CYS A 224 -37.61 -11.67 -12.70
N ARG A 225 -36.57 -11.16 -12.04
CA ARG A 225 -36.17 -11.63 -10.70
C ARG A 225 -37.05 -10.98 -9.65
N THR A 226 -37.45 -11.71 -8.62
CA THR A 226 -38.08 -11.12 -7.43
C THR A 226 -37.12 -10.12 -6.78
N CYS A 227 -37.65 -9.02 -6.25
CA CYS A 227 -36.84 -8.01 -5.58
C CYS A 227 -36.04 -8.65 -4.45
N ILE A 228 -34.73 -8.42 -4.38
CA ILE A 228 -33.88 -9.07 -3.35
C ILE A 228 -34.19 -8.55 -1.94
N SER A 229 -33.91 -9.36 -0.92
CA SER A 229 -34.02 -8.93 0.47
C SER A 229 -33.10 -7.74 0.74
N GLY A 230 -33.55 -6.83 1.61
CA GLY A 230 -32.94 -5.51 1.83
C GLY A 230 -33.36 -4.43 0.83
N TYR A 231 -34.09 -4.78 -0.23
CA TYR A 231 -34.50 -3.87 -1.31
C TYR A 231 -36.03 -3.93 -1.54
N TYR A 232 -36.54 -3.00 -2.35
CA TYR A 232 -37.95 -2.92 -2.76
C TYR A 232 -38.11 -2.39 -4.20
N CYS A 233 -39.17 -2.83 -4.87
CA CYS A 233 -39.39 -2.65 -6.31
C CYS A 233 -40.77 -2.02 -6.54
N ASN A 234 -40.88 -0.69 -6.41
CA ASN A 234 -42.14 0.04 -6.23
C ASN A 234 -42.90 0.49 -7.50
N SER A 235 -42.49 0.01 -8.67
CA SER A 235 -43.12 0.34 -9.95
C SER A 235 -43.10 -0.88 -10.88
N VAL A 236 -43.81 -0.81 -12.00
CA VAL A 236 -43.56 -1.75 -13.10
C VAL A 236 -42.26 -1.39 -13.81
N GLY A 237 -41.58 -2.40 -14.36
CA GLY A 237 -40.40 -2.24 -15.19
C GLY A 237 -39.12 -1.82 -14.45
N VAL A 238 -38.95 -2.20 -13.19
CA VAL A 238 -37.75 -1.86 -12.41
C VAL A 238 -36.49 -2.47 -13.06
N THR A 239 -35.49 -1.63 -13.29
CA THR A 239 -34.16 -2.01 -13.79
C THR A 239 -33.17 -2.24 -12.64
N ASP A 240 -33.25 -1.41 -11.60
CA ASP A 240 -32.42 -1.43 -10.40
C ASP A 240 -33.31 -1.35 -9.14
N PRO A 241 -33.27 -2.37 -8.24
CA PRO A 241 -34.03 -2.36 -6.99
C PRO A 241 -33.63 -1.19 -6.08
N LYS A 242 -34.60 -0.56 -5.40
CA LYS A 242 -34.28 0.50 -4.43
C LYS A 242 -33.89 -0.12 -3.08
N PRO A 243 -32.73 0.20 -2.50
CA PRO A 243 -32.35 -0.32 -1.20
C PRO A 243 -33.22 0.30 -0.09
N CYS A 244 -33.49 -0.47 0.96
CA CYS A 244 -34.06 0.06 2.19
C CYS A 244 -33.13 1.13 2.80
N PRO A 245 -33.66 2.26 3.31
CA PRO A 245 -32.86 3.36 3.84
C PRO A 245 -32.13 3.00 5.15
N VAL A 246 -31.14 3.80 5.52
CA VAL A 246 -30.45 3.68 6.82
C VAL A 246 -31.45 3.71 7.99
N GLY A 247 -31.15 2.97 9.06
CA GLY A 247 -32.06 2.74 10.17
C GLY A 247 -33.21 1.77 9.89
N THR A 248 -33.28 1.16 8.71
CA THR A 248 -34.27 0.13 8.37
C THR A 248 -33.61 -1.16 7.87
N TYR A 249 -34.42 -2.21 7.73
CA TYR A 249 -34.03 -3.49 7.16
C TYR A 249 -35.23 -4.17 6.49
N ASN A 250 -34.98 -5.12 5.58
CA ASN A 250 -36.01 -6.02 5.08
C ASN A 250 -35.43 -7.43 4.90
N PRO A 251 -35.83 -8.44 5.70
CA PRO A 251 -35.33 -9.81 5.55
C PRO A 251 -35.93 -10.53 4.32
N ASN A 252 -37.07 -10.05 3.80
CA ASN A 252 -37.91 -10.78 2.86
C ASN A 252 -37.69 -10.31 1.41
N PRO A 253 -37.55 -11.21 0.42
CA PRO A 253 -37.59 -10.85 -0.99
C PRO A 253 -39.02 -10.45 -1.43
N GLY A 254 -39.14 -9.86 -2.63
CA GLY A 254 -40.41 -9.52 -3.27
C GLY A 254 -41.06 -8.22 -2.80
N SER A 255 -40.38 -7.38 -2.01
CA SER A 255 -41.00 -6.18 -1.43
C SER A 255 -41.54 -5.19 -2.48
N LEU A 256 -42.81 -4.83 -2.32
CA LEU A 256 -43.56 -3.97 -3.24
C LEU A 256 -43.31 -2.46 -3.00
N SER A 257 -42.78 -2.05 -1.84
CA SER A 257 -42.56 -0.64 -1.52
C SER A 257 -41.62 -0.44 -0.33
N SER A 258 -41.28 0.81 -0.03
CA SER A 258 -40.55 1.20 1.18
C SER A 258 -41.25 0.85 2.49
N LEU A 259 -42.55 0.52 2.48
CA LEU A 259 -43.27 0.01 3.66
C LEU A 259 -42.78 -1.38 4.10
N GLY A 260 -42.15 -2.14 3.20
CA GLY A 260 -41.48 -3.40 3.56
C GLY A 260 -40.14 -3.21 4.28
N CYS A 261 -39.66 -1.98 4.43
CA CYS A 261 -38.43 -1.64 5.15
C CYS A 261 -38.73 -1.36 6.63
N THR A 262 -38.75 -2.41 7.44
CA THR A 262 -38.96 -2.34 8.90
C THR A 262 -37.89 -1.48 9.57
N LYS A 263 -38.30 -0.55 10.46
CA LYS A 263 -37.35 0.26 11.25
C LYS A 263 -36.65 -0.60 12.30
N CYS A 264 -35.36 -0.32 12.54
CA CYS A 264 -34.62 -0.99 13.62
C CYS A 264 -35.26 -0.69 15.00
N PRO A 265 -35.55 -1.70 15.84
CA PRO A 265 -36.01 -1.47 17.21
C PRO A 265 -34.93 -0.82 18.07
N VAL A 266 -35.33 -0.16 19.15
CA VAL A 266 -34.39 0.39 20.14
C VAL A 266 -33.46 -0.70 20.68
N GLY A 267 -32.20 -0.35 20.93
CA GLY A 267 -31.11 -1.31 21.16
C GLY A 267 -30.48 -1.88 19.88
N SER A 268 -30.92 -1.47 18.70
CA SER A 268 -30.33 -1.83 17.41
C SER A 268 -30.26 -0.65 16.43
N TYR A 269 -29.45 -0.77 15.37
CA TYR A 269 -29.25 0.28 14.37
C TYR A 269 -28.83 -0.28 13.01
N ASN A 270 -28.88 0.56 11.95
CA ASN A 270 -28.28 0.27 10.64
C ASN A 270 -27.70 1.52 9.97
N SER A 271 -26.37 1.58 9.83
CA SER A 271 -25.65 2.71 9.20
C SER A 271 -25.52 2.65 7.69
N TYR A 272 -25.96 1.53 7.09
CA TYR A 272 -25.92 1.31 5.65
C TYR A 272 -27.34 1.07 5.12
N THR A 273 -27.53 1.31 3.84
CA THR A 273 -28.76 0.96 3.12
C THR A 273 -28.74 -0.53 2.75
N GLY A 274 -29.87 -1.06 2.25
CA GLY A 274 -29.92 -2.41 1.65
C GLY A 274 -29.82 -3.57 2.66
N GLN A 275 -30.00 -3.32 3.96
CA GLN A 275 -29.74 -4.31 5.00
C GLN A 275 -30.89 -5.31 5.19
N ILE A 276 -30.55 -6.56 5.52
CA ILE A 276 -31.51 -7.67 5.74
C ILE A 276 -31.85 -7.91 7.22
N SER A 277 -31.12 -7.29 8.14
CA SER A 277 -31.30 -7.32 9.60
C SER A 277 -30.72 -6.04 10.21
N CYS A 278 -30.99 -5.77 11.49
CA CYS A 278 -30.36 -4.66 12.23
C CYS A 278 -29.19 -5.16 13.08
N ARG A 279 -28.16 -4.34 13.24
CA ARG A 279 -27.03 -4.60 14.14
C ARG A 279 -27.41 -4.22 15.56
N THR A 280 -27.08 -5.07 16.54
CA THR A 280 -27.23 -4.72 17.96
C THR A 280 -26.33 -3.53 18.31
N CYS A 281 -26.81 -2.65 19.19
CA CYS A 281 -26.04 -1.48 19.59
C CYS A 281 -24.74 -1.90 20.27
N ILE A 282 -23.62 -1.30 19.86
CA ILE A 282 -22.28 -1.68 20.32
C ILE A 282 -21.98 -1.20 21.74
N LEU A 283 -20.97 -1.82 22.37
CA LEU A 283 -20.40 -1.38 23.65
C LEU A 283 -20.01 0.10 23.61
N GLY A 284 -20.09 0.77 24.76
CA GLY A 284 -19.83 2.20 24.91
C GLY A 284 -20.88 3.13 24.29
N CYS A 285 -21.91 2.58 23.64
CA CYS A 285 -22.96 3.33 22.95
C CYS A 285 -24.37 2.90 23.39
N TYR A 286 -25.38 3.61 22.90
CA TYR A 286 -26.79 3.27 23.06
C TYR A 286 -27.60 3.71 21.82
N CYS A 287 -28.75 3.05 21.61
CA CYS A 287 -29.62 3.21 20.44
C CYS A 287 -31.06 3.39 20.95
N ASP A 288 -31.41 4.62 21.33
CA ASP A 288 -32.66 5.00 22.00
C ASP A 288 -33.82 5.36 21.06
N THR A 289 -33.58 5.45 19.76
CA THR A 289 -34.60 5.78 18.76
C THR A 289 -34.97 4.59 17.88
N VAL A 290 -36.28 4.41 17.62
CA VAL A 290 -36.76 3.46 16.61
C VAL A 290 -36.35 3.98 15.23
N GLY A 291 -35.59 3.17 14.49
CA GLY A 291 -34.98 3.56 13.23
C GLY A 291 -33.61 4.22 13.38
N ALA A 292 -32.87 3.94 14.47
CA ALA A 292 -31.51 4.46 14.64
C ALA A 292 -30.59 4.09 13.46
N ASN A 293 -29.98 5.08 12.84
CA ASN A 293 -29.01 4.91 11.76
C ASN A 293 -27.56 4.86 12.26
N ASN A 294 -27.27 5.30 13.48
CA ASN A 294 -25.95 5.22 14.09
C ASN A 294 -26.07 5.06 15.62
N PRO A 295 -25.13 4.38 16.30
CA PRO A 295 -25.10 4.37 17.76
C PRO A 295 -24.81 5.77 18.30
N LYS A 296 -25.46 6.16 19.40
CA LYS A 296 -25.09 7.34 20.17
C LYS A 296 -24.00 6.93 21.17
N PRO A 297 -22.78 7.49 21.11
CA PRO A 297 -21.75 7.18 22.09
C PRO A 297 -22.09 7.76 23.46
N CYS A 298 -21.72 7.06 24.52
CA CYS A 298 -21.73 7.62 25.87
C CYS A 298 -20.76 8.80 25.98
N ALA A 299 -21.09 9.78 26.82
CA ALA A 299 -20.29 11.00 26.98
C ALA A 299 -19.00 10.73 27.78
N GLY A 300 -18.04 11.68 27.74
CA GLY A 300 -16.93 11.72 28.69
C GLY A 300 -17.44 11.67 30.14
N GLY A 301 -16.67 11.06 31.03
CA GLY A 301 -17.09 10.76 32.40
C GLY A 301 -18.07 9.58 32.52
N THR A 302 -18.53 8.98 31.42
CA THR A 302 -19.39 7.79 31.42
C THR A 302 -18.83 6.65 30.57
N TYR A 303 -19.33 5.44 30.78
CA TYR A 303 -19.02 4.24 29.99
C TYR A 303 -20.26 3.35 29.87
N ASN A 304 -20.28 2.43 28.90
CA ASN A 304 -21.31 1.39 28.84
C ASN A 304 -20.71 0.00 28.52
N PRO A 305 -20.78 -0.97 29.44
CA PRO A 305 -20.28 -2.33 29.22
C PRO A 305 -21.30 -3.26 28.55
N ASN A 306 -22.49 -2.78 28.15
CA ASN A 306 -23.61 -3.62 27.69
C ASN A 306 -23.91 -3.43 26.20
N ILE A 307 -23.89 -4.53 25.42
CA ILE A 307 -24.43 -4.55 24.06
C ILE A 307 -25.96 -4.40 24.05
N GLY A 308 -26.54 -4.02 22.91
CA GLY A 308 -28.00 -3.92 22.74
C GLY A 308 -28.65 -2.76 23.52
N SER A 309 -27.86 -1.85 24.07
CA SER A 309 -28.35 -0.81 24.98
C SER A 309 -29.31 0.17 24.31
N ASN A 310 -30.49 0.35 24.90
CA ASN A 310 -31.64 1.07 24.32
C ASN A 310 -31.93 2.43 24.96
N SER A 311 -31.05 2.95 25.82
CA SER A 311 -31.25 4.20 26.55
C SER A 311 -29.91 4.81 26.97
N SER A 312 -29.85 6.14 27.04
CA SER A 312 -28.72 6.89 27.63
C SER A 312 -28.48 6.53 29.11
N ARG A 313 -29.48 5.96 29.80
CA ARG A 313 -29.34 5.42 31.17
C ARG A 313 -28.34 4.26 31.28
N ALA A 314 -27.97 3.62 30.17
CA ALA A 314 -26.91 2.61 30.14
C ALA A 314 -25.48 3.20 30.25
N CYS A 315 -25.34 4.53 30.10
CA CYS A 315 -24.06 5.23 30.29
C CYS A 315 -23.79 5.46 31.79
N VAL A 316 -23.14 4.49 32.43
CA VAL A 316 -22.75 4.52 33.83
C VAL A 316 -21.65 5.58 34.05
N LYS A 317 -21.77 6.43 35.07
CA LYS A 317 -20.73 7.41 35.43
C LYS A 317 -19.52 6.72 36.04
N CYS A 318 -18.31 7.22 35.76
CA CYS A 318 -17.10 6.76 36.46
C CYS A 318 -17.21 7.03 37.97
N PRO A 319 -16.91 6.06 38.85
CA PRO A 319 -16.84 6.30 40.29
C PRO A 319 -15.63 7.17 40.64
N VAL A 320 -15.61 7.74 41.86
CA VAL A 320 -14.45 8.46 42.37
C VAL A 320 -13.20 7.57 42.37
N GLY A 321 -12.03 8.15 42.12
CA GLY A 321 -10.80 7.41 41.84
C GLY A 321 -10.67 6.92 40.39
N TRP A 322 -11.68 7.12 39.56
CA TRP A 322 -11.69 6.76 38.14
C TRP A 322 -12.16 7.93 37.26
N TYR A 323 -11.77 7.92 36.00
CA TYR A 323 -12.10 8.96 35.04
C TYR A 323 -12.27 8.41 33.61
N ASN A 324 -12.86 9.20 32.73
CA ASN A 324 -12.87 8.95 31.30
C ASN A 324 -12.91 10.26 30.47
N PRO A 325 -11.85 10.62 29.71
CA PRO A 325 -11.83 11.83 28.89
C PRO A 325 -12.53 11.68 27.53
N TYR A 326 -12.84 10.46 27.09
CA TYR A 326 -13.30 10.17 25.73
C TYR A 326 -14.76 9.72 25.69
N THR A 327 -15.43 9.97 24.56
CA THR A 327 -16.76 9.38 24.31
C THR A 327 -16.64 7.88 23.98
N GLY A 328 -17.75 7.16 24.05
CA GLY A 328 -17.87 5.80 23.52
C GLY A 328 -17.07 4.72 24.26
N GLN A 329 -16.58 4.96 25.48
CA GLN A 329 -15.76 3.97 26.18
C GLN A 329 -16.59 2.84 26.82
N ILE A 330 -15.96 1.66 26.89
CA ILE A 330 -16.53 0.44 27.46
C ILE A 330 -16.23 0.26 28.96
N SER A 331 -15.32 1.07 29.50
CA SER A 331 -14.89 1.10 30.91
C SER A 331 -14.24 2.45 31.25
N CYS A 332 -14.13 2.77 32.53
CA CYS A 332 -13.35 3.91 33.02
C CYS A 332 -11.88 3.53 33.25
N ARG A 333 -11.01 4.54 33.40
CA ARG A 333 -9.58 4.38 33.72
C ARG A 333 -9.33 4.79 35.16
N THR A 334 -8.43 4.12 35.87
CA THR A 334 -8.03 4.56 37.22
C THR A 334 -7.29 5.89 37.14
N CYS A 335 -7.53 6.76 38.11
CA CYS A 335 -6.79 8.01 38.26
C CYS A 335 -5.29 7.72 38.34
N ILE A 336 -4.46 8.43 37.58
CA ILE A 336 -3.01 8.22 37.56
C ILE A 336 -2.36 8.72 38.87
N SER A 337 -1.21 8.15 39.23
CA SER A 337 -0.43 8.65 40.36
C SER A 337 0.07 10.08 40.08
N GLY A 338 0.18 10.88 41.14
CA GLY A 338 0.35 12.33 41.09
C GLY A 338 -0.96 13.12 41.01
N TYR A 339 -2.09 12.45 40.73
CA TYR A 339 -3.39 13.06 40.49
C TYR A 339 -4.47 12.42 41.37
N TYR A 340 -5.66 13.02 41.41
CA TYR A 340 -6.84 12.50 42.11
C TYR A 340 -8.14 12.81 41.34
N CYS A 341 -9.15 11.99 41.55
CA CYS A 341 -10.43 12.02 40.83
C CYS A 341 -11.57 12.01 41.86
N ASP A 342 -11.93 13.20 42.34
CA ASP A 342 -12.83 13.45 43.49
C ASP A 342 -14.32 13.55 43.15
N VAL A 343 -14.68 13.50 41.85
CA VAL A 343 -16.07 13.64 41.38
C VAL A 343 -16.56 12.41 40.62
N VAL A 344 -17.81 12.02 40.87
CA VAL A 344 -18.48 10.96 40.09
C VAL A 344 -18.75 11.46 38.68
N GLY A 345 -18.16 10.79 37.69
CA GLY A 345 -18.17 11.18 36.30
C GLY A 345 -17.01 12.09 35.89
N ALA A 346 -15.86 12.01 36.56
CA ALA A 346 -14.67 12.76 36.18
C ALA A 346 -14.26 12.52 34.71
N THR A 347 -14.10 13.60 33.96
CA THR A 347 -13.53 13.58 32.61
C THR A 347 -12.00 13.67 32.61
N ASP A 348 -11.42 14.36 33.58
CA ASP A 348 -9.99 14.68 33.66
C ASP A 348 -9.46 14.54 35.11
N PRO A 349 -8.27 13.98 35.35
CA PRO A 349 -7.67 13.88 36.68
C PRO A 349 -7.19 15.25 37.19
N LYS A 350 -7.48 15.59 38.45
CA LYS A 350 -6.94 16.80 39.08
C LYS A 350 -5.50 16.54 39.56
N PRO A 351 -4.50 17.36 39.17
CA PRO A 351 -3.14 17.18 39.67
C PRO A 351 -3.03 17.55 41.16
N CYS A 352 -2.17 16.85 41.90
CA CYS A 352 -1.79 17.29 43.23
C CYS A 352 -1.04 18.64 43.19
N PRO A 353 -1.27 19.54 44.16
CA PRO A 353 -0.68 20.88 44.17
C PRO A 353 0.82 20.88 44.50
N LEU A 354 1.47 22.05 44.32
CA LEU A 354 2.87 22.26 44.70
C LEU A 354 3.12 21.89 46.16
N GLY A 355 4.33 21.43 46.48
CA GLY A 355 4.69 20.99 47.83
C GLY A 355 4.01 19.68 48.29
N THR A 356 3.29 18.97 47.41
CA THR A 356 2.68 17.67 47.71
C THR A 356 3.09 16.59 46.71
N GLN A 357 2.95 15.33 47.10
CA GLN A 357 3.19 14.14 46.27
C GLN A 357 2.00 13.18 46.39
N ASN A 358 1.78 12.36 45.35
CA ASN A 358 0.86 11.21 45.46
C ASN A 358 1.39 9.99 44.68
N PRO A 359 1.94 8.95 45.34
CA PRO A 359 2.41 7.76 44.64
C PRO A 359 1.26 6.85 44.15
N ASN A 360 0.03 7.06 44.61
CA ASN A 360 -1.05 6.08 44.48
C ASN A 360 -1.95 6.33 43.25
N ARG A 361 -2.13 5.28 42.43
CA ARG A 361 -3.21 5.23 41.42
C ARG A 361 -4.56 5.01 42.08
N GLY A 362 -5.64 5.37 41.37
CA GLY A 362 -7.02 5.21 41.87
C GLY A 362 -7.43 6.23 42.93
N SER A 363 -6.61 7.26 43.17
CA SER A 363 -6.81 8.23 44.24
C SER A 363 -8.11 9.01 44.09
N SER A 364 -9.02 8.85 45.07
CA SER A 364 -10.41 9.32 45.02
C SER A 364 -10.67 10.67 45.69
N SER A 365 -9.63 11.32 46.27
CA SER A 365 -9.78 12.65 46.89
C SER A 365 -8.44 13.35 47.06
N SER A 366 -8.47 14.67 47.29
CA SER A 366 -7.30 15.54 47.44
C SER A 366 -6.43 15.24 48.66
N GLN A 367 -6.97 14.57 49.69
CA GLN A 367 -6.19 14.10 50.85
C GLN A 367 -5.11 13.07 50.48
N ALA A 368 -5.16 12.45 49.29
CA ALA A 368 -4.09 11.61 48.78
C ALA A 368 -2.82 12.41 48.40
N CYS A 369 -2.91 13.73 48.27
CA CYS A 369 -1.80 14.64 48.01
C CYS A 369 -1.05 14.96 49.31
N VAL A 370 -0.15 14.06 49.72
CA VAL A 370 0.63 14.17 50.96
C VAL A 370 1.68 15.27 50.83
N LYS A 371 1.76 16.20 51.78
CA LYS A 371 2.80 17.26 51.81
C LYS A 371 4.20 16.68 51.92
N CYS A 372 5.17 17.31 51.25
CA CYS A 372 6.58 16.94 51.38
C CYS A 372 7.05 17.11 52.85
N PRO A 373 7.77 16.13 53.43
CA PRO A 373 8.35 16.28 54.76
C PRO A 373 9.48 17.32 54.75
N ILE A 374 9.86 17.82 55.93
CA ILE A 374 11.04 18.69 56.06
C ILE A 374 12.30 18.00 55.51
N GLY A 375 13.20 18.78 54.90
CA GLY A 375 14.31 18.26 54.09
C GLY A 375 13.94 17.91 52.64
N TRP A 376 12.66 17.99 52.26
CA TRP A 376 12.16 17.71 50.92
C TRP A 376 11.26 18.83 50.40
N TYR A 377 11.16 18.95 49.08
CA TYR A 377 10.33 19.95 48.41
C TYR A 377 9.69 19.40 47.13
N ASN A 378 8.68 20.10 46.60
CA ASN A 378 8.16 19.85 45.26
C ASN A 378 7.74 21.15 44.53
N PRO A 379 8.46 21.56 43.46
CA PRO A 379 8.17 22.78 42.69
C PRO A 379 7.16 22.59 41.55
N TYR A 380 6.61 21.38 41.34
CA TYR A 380 5.70 21.07 40.23
C TYR A 380 4.39 20.45 40.70
N THR A 381 3.31 20.65 39.96
CA THR A 381 2.05 19.92 40.21
C THR A 381 2.17 18.48 39.70
N GLY A 382 1.23 17.61 40.09
CA GLY A 382 1.09 16.29 39.50
C GLY A 382 2.22 15.29 39.82
N GLN A 383 3.08 15.54 40.81
CA GLN A 383 4.23 14.68 41.07
C GLN A 383 3.89 13.44 41.92
N ILE A 384 4.53 12.32 41.57
CA ILE A 384 4.45 11.06 42.33
C ILE A 384 5.34 11.04 43.58
N SER A 385 6.36 11.89 43.62
CA SER A 385 7.34 11.98 44.71
C SER A 385 7.92 13.39 44.87
N CYS A 386 8.24 13.75 46.10
CA CYS A 386 9.02 14.94 46.44
C CYS A 386 10.52 14.73 46.13
N ARG A 387 11.27 15.84 46.08
CA ARG A 387 12.71 15.88 45.83
C ARG A 387 13.45 16.25 47.11
N THR A 388 14.61 15.65 47.38
CA THR A 388 15.46 16.07 48.51
C THR A 388 15.97 17.48 48.29
N CYS A 389 16.02 18.29 49.34
CA CYS A 389 16.65 19.59 49.30
C CYS A 389 18.11 19.45 48.81
N ILE A 390 18.53 20.27 47.85
CA ILE A 390 19.87 20.17 47.26
C ILE A 390 20.93 20.78 48.17
N SER A 391 22.19 20.35 48.01
CA SER A 391 23.33 20.93 48.72
C SER A 391 23.46 22.43 48.42
N GLY A 392 23.71 23.21 49.47
CA GLY A 392 23.69 24.67 49.49
C GLY A 392 22.35 25.27 49.91
N TYR A 393 21.31 24.44 50.10
CA TYR A 393 19.95 24.85 50.41
C TYR A 393 19.39 24.05 51.60
N TYR A 394 18.23 24.46 52.12
CA TYR A 394 17.49 23.76 53.18
C TYR A 394 15.97 23.92 53.04
N CYS A 395 15.23 22.95 53.56
CA CYS A 395 13.78 22.82 53.42
C CYS A 395 13.15 22.67 54.81
N ASP A 396 12.85 23.80 55.46
CA ASP A 396 12.45 23.89 56.88
C ASP A 396 10.94 23.83 57.15
N VAL A 397 10.11 23.73 56.10
CA VAL A 397 8.65 23.70 56.20
C VAL A 397 8.05 22.44 55.56
N VAL A 398 7.02 21.89 56.20
CA VAL A 398 6.24 20.77 55.65
C VAL A 398 5.42 21.27 54.47
N GLY A 399 5.66 20.69 53.29
CA GLY A 399 5.08 21.12 52.03
C GLY A 399 5.87 22.23 51.31
N ALA A 400 7.19 22.30 51.51
CA ALA A 400 8.05 23.23 50.78
C ALA A 400 7.85 23.10 49.26
N THR A 401 7.63 24.24 48.59
CA THR A 401 7.51 24.32 47.12
C THR A 401 8.87 24.56 46.46
N ASP A 402 9.74 25.31 47.13
CA ASP A 402 11.05 25.75 46.65
C ASP A 402 12.07 25.67 47.82
N PRO A 403 13.34 25.28 47.59
CA PRO A 403 14.31 25.11 48.66
C PRO A 403 14.95 26.46 49.02
N LYS A 404 15.13 26.75 50.31
CA LYS A 404 15.71 28.03 50.77
C LYS A 404 17.24 28.01 50.61
N PRO A 405 17.87 28.99 49.93
CA PRO A 405 19.32 29.04 49.82
C PRO A 405 20.00 29.40 51.14
N CYS A 406 21.19 28.85 51.39
CA CYS A 406 22.05 29.33 52.47
C CYS A 406 22.53 30.77 52.22
N PRO A 407 22.60 31.63 53.26
CA PRO A 407 23.01 33.03 53.13
C PRO A 407 24.50 33.21 52.82
N LEU A 408 24.88 34.43 52.43
CA LEU A 408 26.28 34.80 52.15
C LEU A 408 27.19 34.46 53.33
N GLY A 409 28.43 34.06 53.04
CA GLY A 409 29.40 33.62 54.05
C GLY A 409 29.10 32.25 54.69
N THR A 410 28.01 31.59 54.33
CA THR A 410 27.70 30.22 54.75
C THR A 410 27.66 29.25 53.57
N TYR A 411 27.75 27.95 53.84
CA TYR A 411 27.56 26.88 52.87
C TYR A 411 26.84 25.69 53.51
N ASN A 412 26.30 24.80 52.68
CA ASN A 412 25.78 23.51 53.16
C ASN A 412 26.22 22.38 52.21
N PRO A 413 27.10 21.45 52.62
CA PRO A 413 27.53 20.36 51.75
C PRO A 413 26.45 19.27 51.59
N ASN A 414 25.45 19.23 52.47
CA ASN A 414 24.55 18.10 52.61
C ASN A 414 23.26 18.26 51.79
N ARG A 415 22.75 17.15 51.27
CA ARG A 415 21.39 17.05 50.70
C ARG A 415 20.39 16.67 51.80
N GLY A 416 19.12 16.95 51.57
CA GLY A 416 18.03 16.61 52.50
C GLY A 416 17.96 17.50 53.74
N SER A 417 18.73 18.60 53.78
CA SER A 417 18.81 19.46 54.97
C SER A 417 17.49 20.14 55.28
N ASN A 418 17.08 20.03 56.54
CA ASN A 418 15.73 20.32 57.04
C ASN A 418 15.65 21.60 57.90
N SER A 419 16.72 22.38 57.99
CA SER A 419 16.77 23.62 58.77
C SER A 419 17.92 24.53 58.33
N SER A 420 17.79 25.82 58.61
CA SER A 420 18.82 26.84 58.36
C SER A 420 20.11 26.61 59.14
N GLN A 421 20.08 25.84 60.24
CA GLN A 421 21.29 25.46 60.99
C GLN A 421 22.25 24.57 60.19
N ALA A 422 21.82 23.98 59.07
CA ALA A 422 22.71 23.27 58.13
C ALA A 422 23.63 24.22 57.33
N CYS A 423 23.33 25.52 57.31
CA CYS A 423 24.15 26.54 56.66
C CYS A 423 25.33 26.95 57.56
N VAL A 424 26.39 26.14 57.53
CA VAL A 424 27.63 26.36 58.31
C VAL A 424 28.43 27.54 57.75
N LYS A 425 28.98 28.39 58.64
CA LYS A 425 29.84 29.52 58.24
C LYS A 425 31.13 29.02 57.61
N CYS A 426 31.59 29.70 56.56
CA CYS A 426 32.90 29.43 55.95
C CYS A 426 34.03 29.49 57.01
N PRO A 427 34.93 28.49 57.07
CA PRO A 427 36.11 28.56 57.93
C PRO A 427 37.04 29.69 57.49
N VAL A 428 37.84 30.21 58.42
CA VAL A 428 38.95 31.13 58.11
C VAL A 428 39.84 30.55 57.01
N GLY A 429 40.40 31.43 56.18
CA GLY A 429 41.07 31.02 54.94
C GLY A 429 40.13 30.74 53.75
N SER A 430 38.81 30.80 53.95
CA SER A 430 37.80 30.67 52.89
C SER A 430 36.69 31.71 53.01
N TYR A 431 35.94 31.91 51.92
CA TYR A 431 34.81 32.84 51.83
C TYR A 431 33.70 32.29 50.94
N ASN A 432 32.50 32.87 51.05
CA ASN A 432 31.43 32.66 50.07
C ASN A 432 30.65 33.96 49.78
N LYS A 433 30.66 34.38 48.51
CA LYS A 433 30.01 35.59 48.00
C LYS A 433 28.63 35.38 47.36
N ASN A 434 28.15 34.13 47.25
CA ASN A 434 26.89 33.78 46.60
C ASN A 434 25.91 33.16 47.62
N THR A 435 24.60 33.36 47.46
CA THR A 435 23.61 32.55 48.18
C THR A 435 23.55 31.13 47.58
N GLY A 436 23.14 30.14 48.36
CA GLY A 436 22.91 28.77 47.86
C GLY A 436 24.18 27.92 47.65
N ALA A 437 25.31 28.29 48.27
CA ALA A 437 26.59 27.62 48.03
C ALA A 437 26.73 26.27 48.77
N PHE A 438 27.19 25.24 48.06
CA PHE A 438 27.47 23.92 48.64
C PHE A 438 28.90 23.78 49.21
N SER A 439 29.77 24.77 48.99
CA SER A 439 31.15 24.84 49.48
C SER A 439 31.63 26.30 49.55
N CYS A 440 32.71 26.56 50.28
CA CYS A 440 33.37 27.87 50.31
C CYS A 440 34.57 27.92 49.36
N THR A 441 34.83 29.09 48.79
CA THR A 441 36.01 29.35 47.94
C THR A 441 37.20 29.69 48.83
N THR A 442 38.37 29.06 48.62
CA THR A 442 39.59 29.41 49.37
C THR A 442 40.12 30.78 48.97
N CYS A 443 40.72 31.49 49.93
CA CYS A 443 41.21 32.83 49.72
C CYS A 443 42.56 32.77 49.01
N MET A 444 42.54 33.15 47.72
CA MET A 444 43.67 32.96 46.81
C MET A 444 44.86 33.89 47.13
N ARG A 445 45.99 33.62 46.47
CA ARG A 445 47.26 34.34 46.63
C ARG A 445 47.04 35.86 46.55
N GLY A 446 47.73 36.58 47.43
CA GLY A 446 47.58 38.02 47.64
C GLY A 446 46.41 38.46 48.53
N HIS A 447 45.58 37.52 48.98
CA HIS A 447 44.44 37.79 49.86
C HIS A 447 44.51 36.94 51.14
N PHE A 448 43.65 37.25 52.11
CA PHE A 448 43.45 36.49 53.34
C PHE A 448 41.98 36.57 53.80
N CYS A 449 41.58 35.66 54.67
CA CYS A 449 40.24 35.59 55.27
C CYS A 449 40.36 35.28 56.75
N ASP A 450 40.33 36.34 57.55
CA ASP A 450 40.53 36.39 59.01
C ASP A 450 39.24 36.18 59.82
N THR A 451 38.07 36.25 59.19
CA THR A 451 36.76 36.11 59.84
C THR A 451 36.05 34.84 59.41
N GLN A 452 35.52 34.08 60.39
CA GLN A 452 34.63 32.96 60.10
C GLN A 452 33.33 33.49 59.50
N GLY A 453 32.94 32.96 58.35
CA GLY A 453 31.80 33.43 57.57
C GLY A 453 32.11 34.61 56.65
N ALA A 454 33.36 34.78 56.22
CA ALA A 454 33.74 35.82 55.26
C ALA A 454 32.89 35.76 53.97
N THR A 455 32.37 36.91 53.55
CA THR A 455 31.60 37.06 52.30
C THR A 455 32.47 37.39 51.10
N GLY A 456 33.72 37.79 51.31
CA GLY A 456 34.70 38.12 50.29
C GLY A 456 36.14 38.06 50.83
N PRO A 457 37.15 37.90 49.96
CA PRO A 457 38.54 37.82 50.38
C PRO A 457 39.13 39.22 50.62
N LYS A 458 39.82 39.41 51.75
CA LYS A 458 40.51 40.69 52.05
C LYS A 458 41.84 40.75 51.30
N PRO A 459 42.09 41.78 50.46
CA PRO A 459 43.36 41.91 49.76
C PRO A 459 44.46 42.37 50.73
N CYS A 460 45.68 41.86 50.54
CA CYS A 460 46.85 42.40 51.24
C CYS A 460 47.11 43.87 50.86
N PRO A 461 47.52 44.74 51.81
CA PRO A 461 47.79 46.15 51.54
C PRO A 461 48.98 46.35 50.59
N ALA A 462 49.03 47.51 49.92
CA ALA A 462 50.17 47.90 49.10
C ALA A 462 51.48 47.85 49.91
N GLY A 463 52.59 47.52 49.25
CA GLY A 463 53.88 47.25 49.89
C GLY A 463 53.99 45.84 50.51
N THR A 464 52.92 45.06 50.53
CA THR A 464 52.92 43.66 50.98
C THR A 464 52.46 42.70 49.89
N TYR A 465 52.69 41.40 50.09
CA TYR A 465 52.20 40.32 49.24
C TYR A 465 51.88 39.07 50.07
N ASN A 466 50.97 38.22 49.60
CA ASN A 466 50.77 36.89 50.18
C ASN A 466 51.03 35.79 49.12
N PRO A 467 52.10 34.98 49.27
CA PRO A 467 52.39 33.90 48.33
C PRO A 467 51.62 32.59 48.59
N LYS A 468 50.83 32.50 49.66
CA LYS A 468 50.00 31.32 50.00
C LYS A 468 48.55 31.47 49.51
N VAL A 469 47.86 30.35 49.34
CA VAL A 469 46.37 30.30 49.36
C VAL A 469 45.90 30.23 50.82
N ASP A 470 44.61 29.95 51.09
CA ASP A 470 44.01 29.59 52.39
C ASP A 470 44.34 30.47 53.63
N SER A 471 44.94 31.64 53.43
CA SER A 471 45.52 32.42 54.53
C SER A 471 44.48 32.98 55.50
N THR A 472 44.67 32.66 56.78
CA THR A 472 43.72 32.90 57.87
C THR A 472 43.93 34.22 58.64
N SER A 473 44.90 35.05 58.23
CA SER A 473 45.23 36.30 58.94
C SER A 473 45.95 37.31 58.04
N SER A 474 45.82 38.60 58.37
CA SER A 474 46.58 39.69 57.77
C SER A 474 48.10 39.53 57.93
N HIS A 475 48.55 38.75 58.92
CA HIS A 475 49.97 38.39 59.10
C HIS A 475 50.55 37.55 57.94
N ALA A 476 49.70 36.98 57.07
CA ALA A 476 50.16 36.35 55.83
C ALA A 476 50.60 37.37 54.74
N CYS A 477 50.33 38.66 54.94
CA CYS A 477 50.75 39.74 54.05
C CYS A 477 52.20 40.16 54.38
N ILE A 478 53.16 39.45 53.77
CA ILE A 478 54.59 39.67 53.94
C ILE A 478 54.99 41.00 53.30
N LYS A 479 55.75 41.85 54.00
CA LYS A 479 56.33 43.08 53.43
C LYS A 479 57.27 42.75 52.27
N CYS A 480 57.21 43.50 51.17
CA CYS A 480 58.17 43.35 50.08
C CYS A 480 59.61 43.52 50.59
N PRO A 481 60.52 42.55 50.37
CA PRO A 481 61.91 42.69 50.78
C PRO A 481 62.61 43.80 49.99
N VAL A 482 63.68 44.37 50.56
CA VAL A 482 64.52 45.37 49.87
C VAL A 482 64.97 44.86 48.49
N GLY A 483 65.03 45.77 47.53
CA GLY A 483 65.16 45.42 46.10
C GLY A 483 63.85 44.97 45.43
N SER A 484 62.71 44.98 46.13
CA SER A 484 61.37 44.79 45.55
C SER A 484 60.35 45.78 46.13
N TYR A 485 59.23 45.95 45.42
CA TYR A 485 58.13 46.84 45.79
C TYR A 485 56.79 46.28 45.29
N ASN A 486 55.68 46.80 45.80
CA ASN A 486 54.35 46.54 45.25
C ASN A 486 53.43 47.76 45.44
N LYS A 487 52.90 48.33 44.36
CA LYS A 487 51.98 49.48 44.41
C LYS A 487 50.53 49.10 44.71
N ASN A 488 50.12 47.88 44.37
CA ASN A 488 48.71 47.48 44.33
C ASN A 488 48.30 46.72 45.59
N THR A 489 47.03 46.79 45.97
CA THR A 489 46.47 45.83 46.94
C THR A 489 46.29 44.45 46.27
N GLY A 490 46.26 43.38 47.06
CA GLY A 490 45.90 42.03 46.58
C GLY A 490 47.03 41.27 45.87
N ALA A 491 48.29 41.68 45.98
CA ALA A 491 49.39 41.11 45.20
C ALA A 491 49.89 39.75 45.73
N SER A 492 50.10 38.80 44.83
CA SER A 492 50.64 37.46 45.12
C SER A 492 52.18 37.39 45.14
N SER A 493 52.86 38.44 44.68
CA SER A 493 54.31 38.62 44.66
C SER A 493 54.69 40.10 44.57
N CYS A 494 55.95 40.45 44.83
CA CYS A 494 56.46 41.82 44.68
C CYS A 494 57.23 42.01 43.37
N THR A 495 57.05 43.17 42.74
CA THR A 495 57.81 43.61 41.56
C THR A 495 59.25 43.92 41.94
N THR A 496 60.22 43.45 41.15
CA THR A 496 61.64 43.75 41.39
C THR A 496 61.96 45.20 40.99
N CYS A 497 62.83 45.86 41.74
CA CYS A 497 63.22 47.23 41.44
C CYS A 497 64.16 47.24 40.24
N ILE A 498 63.75 47.92 39.17
CA ILE A 498 64.38 47.88 37.84
C ILE A 498 65.75 48.61 37.82
N ARG A 499 66.49 48.42 36.74
CA ARG A 499 67.75 49.16 36.49
C ARG A 499 67.44 50.66 36.54
N GLY A 500 68.32 51.44 37.15
CA GLY A 500 68.15 52.87 37.40
C GLY A 500 67.30 53.22 38.62
N HIS A 501 66.65 52.24 39.27
CA HIS A 501 65.89 52.42 40.51
C HIS A 501 66.47 51.57 41.64
N PHE A 502 66.06 51.84 42.88
CA PHE A 502 66.39 51.06 44.07
C PHE A 502 65.20 51.04 45.06
N CYS A 503 65.22 50.08 45.98
CA CYS A 503 64.23 49.94 47.04
C CYS A 503 64.95 49.58 48.35
N ASP A 504 65.12 50.59 49.18
CA ASP A 504 65.89 50.60 50.44
C ASP A 504 65.05 50.29 51.69
N THR A 505 63.72 50.38 51.59
CA THR A 505 62.79 50.14 52.70
C THR A 505 62.01 48.83 52.55
N PRO A 506 61.98 47.95 53.56
CA PRO A 506 61.07 46.81 53.60
C PRO A 506 59.61 47.28 53.56
N GLY A 507 58.84 46.76 52.60
CA GLY A 507 57.45 47.16 52.39
C GLY A 507 57.26 48.32 51.39
N ALA A 508 58.23 48.58 50.52
CA ALA A 508 58.14 49.66 49.54
C ALA A 508 56.89 49.56 48.63
N THR A 509 56.16 50.66 48.49
CA THR A 509 54.99 50.79 47.60
C THR A 509 55.35 51.27 46.18
N GLY A 510 56.58 51.73 45.98
CA GLY A 510 57.14 52.22 44.73
C GLY A 510 58.65 52.07 44.72
N SER A 511 59.28 52.07 43.54
CA SER A 511 60.74 52.04 43.42
C SER A 511 61.32 53.45 43.32
N LYS A 512 62.30 53.76 44.17
CA LYS A 512 62.95 55.09 44.19
C LYS A 512 63.88 55.20 42.97
N PRO A 513 63.76 56.24 42.12
CA PRO A 513 64.72 56.47 41.05
C PRO A 513 66.08 56.89 41.61
N CYS A 514 67.17 56.47 40.98
CA CYS A 514 68.47 57.07 41.22
C CYS A 514 68.46 58.56 40.84
N PRO A 515 69.07 59.48 41.61
CA PRO A 515 69.11 60.90 41.27
C PRO A 515 69.75 61.20 39.91
N ALA A 516 69.43 62.36 39.33
CA ALA A 516 70.14 62.87 38.15
C ALA A 516 71.66 62.98 38.43
N GLY A 517 72.49 62.83 37.39
CA GLY A 517 73.94 62.66 37.52
C GLY A 517 74.39 61.29 38.04
N THR A 518 73.47 60.37 38.38
CA THR A 518 73.78 58.98 38.76
C THR A 518 73.06 57.96 37.87
N TYR A 519 73.47 56.69 37.95
CA TYR A 519 72.86 55.57 37.25
C TYR A 519 72.98 54.26 38.06
N ASN A 520 72.11 53.29 37.80
CA ASN A 520 72.22 51.95 38.40
C ASN A 520 72.02 50.83 37.36
N ARG A 521 73.02 49.95 37.19
CA ARG A 521 72.94 48.80 36.26
C ARG A 521 72.35 47.52 36.87
N LYS A 522 72.14 47.45 38.19
CA LYS A 522 71.61 46.27 38.88
C LYS A 522 70.08 46.33 39.02
N VAL A 523 69.42 45.20 38.77
CA VAL A 523 68.04 44.95 39.24
C VAL A 523 68.09 44.50 40.70
N ARG A 524 66.96 44.62 41.40
CA ARG A 524 66.85 44.33 42.85
C ARG A 524 67.81 45.14 43.75
N SER A 525 68.18 46.36 43.34
CA SER A 525 69.06 47.23 44.16
C SER A 525 68.41 47.63 45.49
N THR A 526 69.12 47.35 46.58
CA THR A 526 68.63 47.43 47.97
C THR A 526 69.01 48.73 48.70
N SER A 527 69.65 49.68 48.03
CA SER A 527 70.16 50.92 48.63
C SER A 527 70.42 51.99 47.58
N SER A 528 70.33 53.26 47.97
CA SER A 528 70.80 54.41 47.18
C SER A 528 72.29 54.32 46.82
N ARG A 529 73.11 53.57 47.59
CA ARG A 529 74.52 53.28 47.28
C ARG A 529 74.71 52.48 45.97
N ALA A 530 73.64 51.91 45.39
CA ALA A 530 73.68 51.30 44.06
C ALA A 530 73.63 52.33 42.91
N CYS A 531 73.34 53.59 43.21
CA CYS A 531 73.36 54.70 42.25
C CYS A 531 74.78 55.25 42.12
N ILE A 532 75.49 54.82 41.07
CA ILE A 532 76.87 55.21 40.78
C ILE A 532 76.83 56.57 40.06
N LYS A 533 77.70 57.52 40.43
CA LYS A 533 77.86 58.77 39.66
C LYS A 533 78.24 58.48 38.20
N CYS A 534 77.81 59.31 37.26
CA CYS A 534 78.38 59.26 35.92
C CYS A 534 79.89 59.54 35.97
N PRO A 535 80.72 58.81 35.20
CA PRO A 535 82.15 59.13 35.08
C PRO A 535 82.33 60.44 34.30
N VAL A 536 83.46 61.13 34.51
CA VAL A 536 83.81 62.39 33.83
C VAL A 536 83.64 62.27 32.32
N GLY A 537 83.03 63.28 31.68
CA GLY A 537 82.67 63.23 30.25
C GLY A 537 81.40 62.44 29.91
N TRP A 538 80.65 61.96 30.92
CA TRP A 538 79.33 61.34 30.76
C TRP A 538 78.31 62.00 31.70
N TYR A 539 77.02 61.95 31.34
CA TYR A 539 75.95 62.64 32.08
C TYR A 539 74.61 61.89 32.05
N ASN A 540 73.71 62.28 32.96
CA ASN A 540 72.29 61.94 32.95
C ASN A 540 71.48 63.10 33.53
N ARG A 541 70.49 63.63 32.80
CA ARG A 541 69.68 64.78 33.22
C ARG A 541 68.42 64.41 34.01
N LEU A 542 67.89 63.21 33.78
CA LEU A 542 66.70 62.70 34.44
C LEU A 542 67.11 61.75 35.59
N PRO A 543 66.28 61.61 36.63
CA PRO A 543 66.36 60.49 37.55
C PRO A 543 66.07 59.13 36.86
N GLY A 544 66.32 58.03 37.56
CA GLY A 544 65.84 56.70 37.17
C GLY A 544 66.66 55.96 36.12
N GLN A 545 67.86 56.47 35.77
CA GLN A 545 68.59 56.02 34.59
C GLN A 545 69.47 54.78 34.80
N SER A 546 69.48 53.86 33.83
CA SER A 546 70.24 52.60 33.93
C SER A 546 71.69 52.68 33.42
N SER A 547 72.03 53.75 32.71
CA SER A 547 73.35 54.05 32.13
C SER A 547 73.46 55.56 31.86
N CYS A 548 74.67 56.12 31.84
CA CYS A 548 74.90 57.50 31.42
C CYS A 548 75.07 57.62 29.90
N LEU A 549 74.85 58.81 29.37
CA LEU A 549 75.15 59.20 27.99
C LEU A 549 76.51 59.91 27.93
N LYS A 550 77.29 59.70 26.86
CA LYS A 550 78.54 60.45 26.64
C LYS A 550 78.19 61.92 26.35
N CYS A 551 78.97 62.86 26.87
CA CYS A 551 78.69 64.28 26.67
C CYS A 551 78.88 64.69 25.20
N PRO A 552 77.92 65.45 24.62
CA PRO A 552 78.01 65.89 23.24
C PRO A 552 79.14 66.91 23.06
N THR A 553 79.64 67.02 21.83
CA THR A 553 80.66 68.00 21.44
C THR A 553 80.24 69.43 21.84
N GLY A 554 81.22 70.22 22.28
CA GLY A 554 80.99 71.59 22.76
C GLY A 554 80.39 71.72 24.17
N ARG A 555 80.30 70.65 24.97
CA ARG A 555 79.88 70.72 26.38
C ARG A 555 80.77 69.90 27.32
N SER A 556 81.11 70.47 28.47
CA SER A 556 81.79 69.76 29.56
C SER A 556 80.80 69.15 30.56
N CYS A 557 81.21 68.06 31.22
CA CYS A 557 80.48 67.38 32.28
C CYS A 557 81.46 66.80 33.30
N VAL A 558 81.26 67.12 34.58
CA VAL A 558 82.05 66.71 35.75
C VAL A 558 81.16 66.05 36.80
#